data_AF-A0AAU5ZAV7-F1
#
_entry.id   AF-A0AAU5ZAV7-F1
#
_cell.length_a   1.000
_cell.length_b   1.000
_cell.length_c   1.000
_cell.angle_alpha   90.00
_cell.angle_beta   90.00
_cell.angle_gamma   90.00
#
_symmetry.space_group_name_H-M   'P 1'
#
loop_
_entity.id
_entity.type
_entity.pdbx_description
1 polymer ?
#
loop_
_entity_poly.entity_id
_entity_poly.type
_entity_poly.pdbx_seq_one_letter_code
_entity_poly.pdbx_strand_id
1 'polypeptide(L)'
;MADGAVVDPLDELDAQLARLRGVADELRGARGRPVLEGNQVELIEDGPTLLRAYEELQLGARRQVRVLDRPPYVTPPSTQQKLELDRLADGIEYRAIYGTEIFESEDIMGVLPELQAAGEVGRVLAQVPMKMAVGDDDTALIGLTKRAPAESNLLIRSSGLLDGLIATFEMLWALAIPMPALLANGDVPALRSPDRDILLLLAGGATDDMISRRLRISPRTTQRRVRALMEALGAQTRFQAGVQAARRRWI
;
A
#
# COMPACT_ATOMS: atom_id res chain seq x y z
N MET A 1 70.42 -6.44 -6.52
CA MET A 1 69.69 -6.19 -5.26
C MET A 1 68.40 -5.49 -5.68
N ALA A 2 67.35 -6.27 -5.95
CA ALA A 2 66.05 -5.74 -6.33
C ALA A 2 65.16 -5.86 -5.10
N ASP A 3 64.89 -4.72 -4.47
CA ASP A 3 64.02 -4.59 -3.31
C ASP A 3 62.58 -4.53 -3.81
N GLY A 4 61.92 -5.69 -3.87
CA GLY A 4 60.52 -5.80 -4.22
C GLY A 4 59.68 -5.46 -3.01
N ALA A 5 59.29 -4.19 -2.90
CA ALA A 5 58.32 -3.75 -1.90
C ALA A 5 57.04 -4.59 -2.05
N VAL A 6 56.82 -5.50 -1.10
CA VAL A 6 55.58 -6.26 -0.97
C VAL A 6 54.54 -5.26 -0.47
N VAL A 7 53.72 -4.75 -1.40
CA VAL A 7 52.57 -3.91 -1.06
C VAL A 7 51.62 -4.75 -0.22
N ASP A 8 51.22 -4.22 0.94
CA ASP A 8 50.23 -4.87 1.80
C ASP A 8 48.90 -4.99 1.02
N PRO A 9 48.33 -6.19 0.87
CA PRO A 9 47.04 -6.38 0.21
C PRO A 9 45.91 -5.47 0.77
N LEU A 10 46.00 -5.05 2.03
CA LEU A 10 45.08 -4.11 2.64
C LEU A 10 45.27 -2.67 2.16
N ASP A 11 46.53 -2.22 2.02
CA ASP A 11 46.85 -0.89 1.47
C ASP A 11 46.42 -0.79 0.00
N GLU A 12 46.56 -1.90 -0.75
CA GLU A 12 46.14 -1.96 -2.14
C GLU A 12 44.61 -1.93 -2.29
N LEU A 13 43.89 -2.61 -1.39
CA LEU A 13 42.43 -2.56 -1.31
C LEU A 13 41.93 -1.16 -0.91
N ASP A 14 42.54 -0.51 0.08
CA ASP A 14 42.18 0.85 0.50
C ASP A 14 42.44 1.87 -0.60
N ALA A 15 43.55 1.73 -1.33
CA ALA A 15 43.84 2.56 -2.50
C ALA A 15 42.84 2.33 -3.64
N GLN A 16 42.37 1.10 -3.84
CA GLN A 16 41.32 0.79 -4.82
C GLN A 16 39.96 1.37 -4.39
N LEU A 17 39.59 1.28 -3.12
CA LEU A 17 38.36 1.86 -2.58
C LEU A 17 38.38 3.40 -2.65
N ALA A 18 39.50 4.03 -2.35
CA ALA A 18 39.67 5.47 -2.47
C ALA A 18 39.52 5.95 -3.92
N ARG A 19 40.08 5.21 -4.89
CA ARG A 19 39.89 5.49 -6.32
C ARG A 19 38.44 5.34 -6.76
N LEU A 20 37.75 4.29 -6.34
CA LEU A 20 36.33 4.09 -6.65
C LEU A 20 35.44 5.20 -6.06
N ARG A 21 35.74 5.65 -4.84
CA ARG A 21 35.07 6.81 -4.23
C ARG A 21 35.31 8.09 -5.02
N GLY A 22 36.55 8.35 -5.46
CA GLY A 22 36.89 9.50 -6.28
C GLY A 22 36.13 9.55 -7.61
N VAL A 23 36.05 8.41 -8.32
CA VAL A 23 35.27 8.31 -9.58
C VAL A 23 33.78 8.49 -9.33
N ALA A 24 33.25 7.93 -8.23
CA ALA A 24 31.85 8.13 -7.86
C ALA A 24 31.54 9.60 -7.54
N ASP A 25 32.44 10.30 -6.85
CA ASP A 25 32.28 11.72 -6.52
C ASP A 25 32.42 12.63 -7.76
N GLU A 26 33.29 12.30 -8.71
CA GLU A 26 33.41 13.01 -9.99
C GLU A 26 32.14 12.85 -10.85
N LEU A 27 31.58 11.63 -10.90
CA LEU A 27 30.30 11.38 -11.55
C LEU A 27 29.11 12.06 -10.84
N ARG A 28 29.17 12.22 -9.51
CA ARG A 28 28.21 13.00 -8.73
C ARG A 28 28.34 14.50 -8.99
N GLY A 29 29.55 15.02 -9.16
CA GLY A 29 29.84 16.44 -9.39
C GLY A 29 29.30 17.01 -10.70
N ALA A 30 29.02 16.16 -11.70
CA ALA A 30 28.33 16.55 -12.94
C ALA A 30 26.79 16.66 -12.76
N ARG A 31 26.25 16.25 -11.61
CA ARG A 31 24.85 16.43 -11.19
C ARG A 31 24.84 17.42 -10.02
N GLY A 32 23.70 18.10 -9.78
CA GLY A 32 23.58 19.04 -8.66
C GLY A 32 23.96 18.42 -7.32
N ARG A 33 24.21 19.25 -6.28
CA ARG A 33 24.59 18.74 -4.94
C ARG A 33 23.54 17.74 -4.45
N PRO A 34 23.92 16.52 -4.04
CA PRO A 34 22.99 15.56 -3.45
C PRO A 34 22.30 16.17 -2.23
N VAL A 35 20.98 16.16 -2.21
CA VAL A 35 20.17 16.56 -1.04
C VAL A 35 20.02 15.40 -0.06
N LEU A 36 20.24 14.17 -0.54
CA LEU A 36 20.22 12.96 0.26
C LEU A 36 21.66 12.60 0.68
N GLU A 37 21.85 12.34 1.97
CA GLU A 37 23.13 11.99 2.57
C GLU A 37 23.16 10.50 2.95
N GLY A 38 24.30 9.84 2.76
CA GLY A 38 24.51 8.43 3.17
C GLY A 38 23.54 7.44 2.50
N ASN A 39 22.99 6.52 3.31
CA ASN A 39 22.08 5.45 2.88
C ASN A 39 20.59 5.84 3.06
N GLN A 40 20.23 7.11 2.82
CA GLN A 40 18.85 7.56 2.95
C GLN A 40 17.90 6.98 1.91
N VAL A 41 18.41 6.51 0.77
CA VAL A 41 17.64 5.81 -0.27
C VAL A 41 18.43 4.61 -0.73
N GLU A 42 17.83 3.42 -0.61
CA GLU A 42 18.41 2.14 -0.99
C GLU A 42 17.49 1.46 -2.01
N LEU A 43 18.07 0.88 -3.08
CA LEU A 43 17.33 0.10 -4.08
C LEU A 43 17.28 -1.37 -3.64
N ILE A 44 16.08 -1.94 -3.63
CA ILE A 44 15.81 -3.35 -3.37
C ILE A 44 15.31 -3.97 -4.67
N GLU A 45 15.98 -5.00 -5.17
CA GLU A 45 15.68 -5.62 -6.47
C GLU A 45 15.15 -7.05 -6.36
N ASP A 46 14.98 -7.57 -5.14
CA ASP A 46 14.50 -8.93 -4.90
C ASP A 46 13.36 -8.99 -3.88
N GLY A 47 12.40 -9.88 -4.14
CA GLY A 47 11.26 -10.13 -3.26
C GLY A 47 11.60 -10.50 -1.81
N PRO A 48 12.54 -11.44 -1.54
CA PRO A 48 12.91 -11.79 -0.17
C PRO A 48 13.44 -10.61 0.66
N THR A 49 14.29 -9.76 0.08
CA THR A 49 14.78 -8.54 0.75
C THR A 49 13.67 -7.53 0.97
N LEU A 50 12.74 -7.38 0.01
CA LEU A 50 11.56 -6.52 0.19
C LEU A 50 10.70 -6.99 1.36
N LEU A 51 10.42 -8.29 1.46
CA LEU A 51 9.60 -8.86 2.52
C LEU A 51 10.23 -8.63 3.90
N ARG A 52 11.55 -8.88 4.04
CA ARG A 52 12.27 -8.59 5.28
C ARG A 52 12.24 -7.11 5.63
N ALA A 53 12.46 -6.23 4.66
CA ALA A 53 12.40 -4.80 4.90
C ALA A 53 11.00 -4.34 5.33
N TYR A 54 9.94 -4.93 4.78
CA TYR A 54 8.56 -4.62 5.17
C TYR A 54 8.22 -5.14 6.57
N GLU A 55 8.67 -6.35 6.91
CA GLU A 55 8.56 -6.91 8.26
C GLU A 55 9.32 -6.04 9.28
N GLU A 56 10.57 -5.66 8.99
CA GLU A 56 11.37 -4.77 9.83
C GLU A 56 10.72 -3.39 10.01
N LEU A 57 10.10 -2.83 8.97
CA LEU A 57 9.35 -1.57 9.05
C LEU A 57 8.17 -1.68 10.03
N GLN A 58 7.40 -2.77 9.96
CA GLN A 58 6.25 -2.99 10.86
C GLN A 58 6.69 -3.24 12.32
N LEU A 59 7.75 -4.03 12.51
CA LEU A 59 8.32 -4.30 13.83
C LEU A 59 8.98 -3.06 14.45
N GLY A 60 9.58 -2.20 13.61
CA GLY A 60 10.25 -0.97 14.04
C GLY A 60 9.30 0.17 14.39
N ALA A 61 8.11 0.20 13.79
CA ALA A 61 7.11 1.23 14.03
C ALA A 61 6.61 1.22 15.49
N ARG A 62 6.61 2.37 16.15
CA ARG A 62 6.24 2.56 17.56
C ARG A 62 4.90 3.24 17.77
N ARG A 63 4.39 3.95 16.76
CA ARG A 63 3.09 4.64 16.85
C ARG A 63 2.16 4.22 15.75
N GLN A 64 2.63 4.19 14.50
CA GLN A 64 1.76 3.94 13.36
C GLN A 64 2.47 3.28 12.18
N VAL A 65 1.67 2.56 11.38
CA VAL A 65 2.01 2.10 10.04
C VAL A 65 0.98 2.64 9.06
N ARG A 66 1.45 3.22 7.96
CA ARG A 66 0.61 3.80 6.90
C ARG A 66 0.85 3.08 5.60
N VAL A 67 -0.20 2.61 4.94
CA VAL A 67 -0.08 1.78 3.74
C VAL A 67 -0.92 2.33 2.60
N LEU A 68 -0.30 2.52 1.43
CA LEU A 68 -0.98 2.62 0.14
C LEU A 68 -0.94 1.23 -0.50
N ASP A 69 -2.04 0.50 -0.37
CA ASP A 69 -2.09 -0.88 -0.79
C ASP A 69 -2.77 -1.06 -2.16
N ARG A 70 -2.02 -1.69 -3.06
CA ARG A 70 -2.44 -2.06 -4.41
C ARG A 70 -1.56 -3.19 -4.95
N PRO A 71 -2.06 -3.98 -5.91
CA PRO A 71 -1.22 -4.93 -6.64
C PRO A 71 -0.12 -4.24 -7.47
N PRO A 72 0.94 -4.96 -7.88
CA PRO A 72 1.19 -6.39 -7.64
C PRO A 72 1.68 -6.70 -6.21
N TYR A 73 1.40 -7.93 -5.74
CA TYR A 73 1.89 -8.44 -4.46
C TYR A 73 2.99 -9.49 -4.69
N VAL A 74 4.08 -9.41 -3.93
CA VAL A 74 5.17 -10.40 -3.98
C VAL A 74 4.74 -11.71 -3.33
N THR A 75 3.98 -11.63 -2.24
CA THR A 75 3.37 -12.75 -1.54
C THR A 75 1.89 -12.50 -1.31
N PRO A 76 1.07 -13.55 -1.11
CA PRO A 76 -0.32 -13.39 -0.69
C PRO A 76 -0.40 -12.49 0.55
N PRO A 77 -1.24 -11.44 0.58
CA PRO A 77 -1.42 -10.57 1.74
C PRO A 77 -1.68 -11.29 3.06
N SER A 78 -2.33 -12.46 3.02
CA SER A 78 -2.50 -13.34 4.18
C SER A 78 -1.20 -13.76 4.87
N THR A 79 -0.05 -13.71 4.18
CA THR A 79 1.27 -14.06 4.74
C THR A 79 1.70 -13.12 5.85
N GLN A 80 1.33 -11.84 5.78
CA GLN A 80 1.77 -10.81 6.75
C GLN A 80 0.66 -10.44 7.75
N GLN A 81 -0.56 -10.97 7.56
CA GLN A 81 -1.73 -10.66 8.37
C GLN A 81 -1.48 -10.89 9.86
N LYS A 82 -0.84 -12.00 10.24
CA LYS A 82 -0.57 -12.32 11.65
C LYS A 82 0.27 -11.23 12.32
N LEU A 83 1.33 -10.76 11.64
CA LEU A 83 2.19 -9.72 12.19
C LEU A 83 1.41 -8.43 12.40
N GLU A 84 0.63 -8.00 11.41
CA GLU A 84 -0.20 -6.81 11.52
C GLU A 84 -1.21 -6.91 12.68
N LEU A 85 -1.88 -8.05 12.84
CA LEU A 85 -2.78 -8.31 13.97
C LEU A 85 -2.06 -8.23 15.33
N ASP A 86 -0.86 -8.80 15.43
CA ASP A 86 -0.04 -8.72 16.65
C ASP A 86 0.33 -7.26 16.96
N ARG A 87 0.72 -6.46 15.94
CA ARG A 87 1.06 -5.03 16.12
C ARG A 87 -0.16 -4.18 16.48
N LEU A 88 -1.31 -4.44 15.88
CA LEU A 88 -2.59 -3.80 16.25
C LEU A 88 -2.96 -4.10 17.70
N ALA A 89 -2.78 -5.35 18.16
CA ALA A 89 -3.00 -5.74 19.55
C ALA A 89 -2.04 -5.04 20.52
N ASP A 90 -0.81 -4.75 20.09
CA ASP A 90 0.17 -3.94 20.82
C ASP A 90 -0.18 -2.43 20.85
N GLY A 91 -1.25 -2.01 20.16
CA GLY A 91 -1.73 -0.63 20.13
C GLY A 91 -1.09 0.26 19.06
N ILE A 92 -0.41 -0.33 18.07
CA ILE A 92 0.11 0.42 16.91
C ILE A 92 -1.05 0.77 15.98
N GLU A 93 -1.13 2.03 15.56
CA GLU A 93 -2.17 2.48 14.64
C GLU A 93 -1.85 2.03 13.20
N TYR A 94 -2.77 1.29 12.57
CA TYR A 94 -2.67 0.99 11.14
C TYR A 94 -3.69 1.79 10.35
N ARG A 95 -3.19 2.54 9.34
CA ARG A 95 -4.01 3.30 8.39
C ARG A 95 -3.71 2.82 6.98
N ALA A 96 -4.68 2.18 6.34
CA ALA A 96 -4.52 1.64 5.00
C ALA A 96 -5.44 2.33 3.99
N ILE A 97 -4.89 2.69 2.82
CA ILE A 97 -5.64 3.14 1.65
C ILE A 97 -5.53 2.07 0.58
N TYR A 98 -6.65 1.43 0.27
CA TYR A 98 -6.74 0.39 -0.72
C TYR A 98 -7.17 0.93 -2.09
N GLY A 99 -6.52 0.45 -3.15
CA GLY A 99 -7.02 0.59 -4.51
C GLY A 99 -8.23 -0.32 -4.76
N THR A 100 -9.12 0.04 -5.67
CA THR A 100 -10.35 -0.73 -5.95
C THR A 100 -10.08 -2.16 -6.46
N GLU A 101 -8.85 -2.41 -6.91
CA GLU A 101 -8.39 -3.73 -7.32
C GLU A 101 -8.47 -4.77 -6.19
N ILE A 102 -8.51 -4.35 -4.92
CA ILE A 102 -8.65 -5.30 -3.80
C ILE A 102 -9.95 -6.11 -3.85
N PHE A 103 -11.02 -5.54 -4.43
CA PHE A 103 -12.30 -6.23 -4.53
C PHE A 103 -12.28 -7.38 -5.56
N GLU A 104 -11.22 -7.47 -6.35
CA GLU A 104 -10.96 -8.59 -7.28
C GLU A 104 -10.20 -9.74 -6.62
N SER A 105 -9.57 -9.51 -5.46
CA SER A 105 -8.73 -10.49 -4.78
C SER A 105 -9.47 -11.15 -3.61
N GLU A 106 -9.78 -12.44 -3.76
CA GLU A 106 -10.40 -13.21 -2.67
C GLU A 106 -9.49 -13.33 -1.43
N ASP A 107 -8.17 -13.39 -1.63
CA ASP A 107 -7.20 -13.46 -0.53
C ASP A 107 -7.21 -12.17 0.31
N ILE A 108 -7.25 -11.00 -0.34
CA ILE A 108 -7.33 -9.71 0.37
C ILE A 108 -8.68 -9.56 1.06
N MET A 109 -9.77 -9.87 0.36
CA MET A 109 -11.11 -9.79 0.94
C MET A 109 -11.33 -10.80 2.07
N GLY A 110 -10.50 -11.85 2.16
CA GLY A 110 -10.52 -12.84 3.24
C GLY A 110 -9.93 -12.32 4.55
N VAL A 111 -8.91 -11.46 4.49
CA VAL A 111 -8.17 -10.98 5.67
C VAL A 111 -8.70 -9.66 6.25
N LEU A 112 -9.27 -8.81 5.40
CA LEU A 112 -9.75 -7.47 5.78
C LEU A 112 -10.77 -7.46 6.93
N PRO A 113 -11.76 -8.36 7.03
CA PRO A 113 -12.72 -8.33 8.13
C PRO A 113 -12.05 -8.48 9.51
N GLU A 114 -11.00 -9.31 9.60
CA GLU A 114 -10.27 -9.53 10.84
C GLU A 114 -9.39 -8.33 11.20
N LEU A 115 -8.71 -7.73 10.21
CA LEU A 115 -7.90 -6.52 10.40
C LEU A 115 -8.77 -5.32 10.83
N GLN A 116 -9.93 -5.13 10.20
CA GLN A 116 -10.90 -4.10 10.61
C GLN A 116 -11.40 -4.32 12.04
N ALA A 117 -11.69 -5.57 12.41
CA ALA A 117 -12.12 -5.91 13.76
C ALA A 117 -11.01 -5.69 14.81
N ALA A 118 -9.75 -5.88 14.42
CA ALA A 118 -8.58 -5.61 15.25
C ALA A 118 -8.23 -4.11 15.37
N GLY A 119 -8.90 -3.24 14.61
CA GLY A 119 -8.78 -1.79 14.72
C GLY A 119 -8.02 -1.10 13.58
N GLU A 120 -7.67 -1.83 12.52
CA GLU A 120 -7.14 -1.21 11.30
C GLU A 120 -8.16 -0.23 10.71
N VAL A 121 -7.70 0.98 10.40
CA VAL A 121 -8.53 1.99 9.75
C VAL A 121 -8.28 1.92 8.24
N GLY A 122 -9.17 1.23 7.54
CA GLY A 122 -9.16 1.15 6.08
C GLY A 122 -9.89 2.32 5.40
N ARG A 123 -9.37 2.77 4.27
CA ARG A 123 -10.04 3.67 3.30
C ARG A 123 -9.83 3.17 1.88
N VAL A 124 -10.67 3.65 0.94
CA VAL A 124 -10.61 3.25 -0.47
C VAL A 124 -10.42 4.45 -1.39
N LEU A 125 -9.58 4.29 -2.41
CA LEU A 125 -9.45 5.19 -3.54
C LEU A 125 -9.63 4.46 -4.88
N ALA A 126 -10.25 5.14 -5.83
CA ALA A 126 -10.43 4.66 -7.21
C ALA A 126 -9.10 4.31 -7.89
N GLN A 127 -8.06 5.10 -7.64
CA GLN A 127 -6.72 4.89 -8.18
C GLN A 127 -5.69 5.27 -7.13
N VAL A 128 -4.95 4.27 -6.65
CA VAL A 128 -3.79 4.48 -5.78
C VAL A 128 -2.55 4.63 -6.66
N PRO A 129 -1.79 5.74 -6.56
CA PRO A 129 -0.76 6.08 -7.54
C PRO A 129 0.48 5.18 -7.48
N MET A 130 0.75 4.57 -6.33
CA MET A 130 1.92 3.75 -6.05
C MET A 130 1.66 2.80 -4.88
N LYS A 131 2.39 1.69 -4.82
CA LYS A 131 2.41 0.84 -3.62
C LYS A 131 3.41 1.44 -2.64
N MET A 132 3.01 1.68 -1.40
CA MET A 132 3.86 2.34 -0.41
C MET A 132 3.51 1.89 1.01
N ALA A 133 4.51 1.74 1.87
CA ALA A 133 4.33 1.58 3.30
C ALA A 133 5.24 2.56 4.04
N VAL A 134 4.78 3.10 5.16
CA VAL A 134 5.55 4.01 6.01
C VAL A 134 5.41 3.56 7.45
N GLY A 135 6.54 3.31 8.12
CA GLY A 135 6.62 3.08 9.56
C GLY A 135 6.97 4.38 10.26
N ASP A 136 6.12 4.82 11.18
CA ASP A 136 6.22 6.13 11.84
C ASP A 136 6.60 7.24 10.85
N ASP A 137 7.58 8.08 11.19
CA ASP A 137 8.10 9.15 10.34
C ASP A 137 9.59 8.91 10.00
N ASP A 138 10.05 7.64 10.06
CA ASP A 138 11.46 7.29 9.91
C ASP A 138 11.81 6.46 8.67
N THR A 139 10.86 5.65 8.18
CA THR A 139 11.14 4.66 7.13
C THR A 139 9.94 4.50 6.21
N ALA A 140 10.19 4.48 4.90
CA ALA A 140 9.21 4.12 3.89
C ALA A 140 9.75 3.09 2.91
N LEU A 141 8.85 2.24 2.42
CA LEU A 141 9.05 1.38 1.27
C LEU A 141 8.13 1.83 0.15
N ILE A 142 8.65 1.95 -1.07
CA ILE A 142 7.86 2.31 -2.26
C ILE A 142 8.17 1.38 -3.43
N GLY A 143 7.12 0.84 -4.05
CA GLY A 143 7.25 0.01 -5.24
C GLY A 143 7.35 0.83 -6.53
N LEU A 144 8.37 0.56 -7.35
CA LEU A 144 8.58 1.25 -8.63
C LEU A 144 7.79 0.57 -9.74
N THR A 145 6.67 1.15 -10.16
CA THR A 145 5.70 0.45 -11.02
C THR A 145 5.84 0.72 -12.53
N LYS A 146 6.75 1.59 -13.00
CA LYS A 146 6.75 2.03 -14.42
C LYS A 146 8.09 2.07 -15.17
N ARG A 147 9.25 1.97 -14.49
CA ARG A 147 10.56 2.21 -15.15
C ARG A 147 11.72 1.33 -14.67
N ALA A 148 11.44 0.39 -13.77
CA ALA A 148 12.46 -0.47 -13.19
C ALA A 148 12.20 -1.93 -13.61
N PRO A 149 13.18 -2.83 -13.49
CA PRO A 149 12.95 -4.28 -13.55
C PRO A 149 11.70 -4.63 -12.75
N ALA A 150 10.94 -5.64 -13.22
CA ALA A 150 9.87 -6.19 -12.40
C ALA A 150 10.44 -6.47 -11.00
N GLU A 151 9.82 -5.90 -9.96
CA GLU A 151 10.21 -6.04 -8.54
C GLU A 151 11.23 -5.05 -7.94
N SER A 152 11.56 -3.94 -8.60
CA SER A 152 12.37 -2.91 -7.91
C SER A 152 11.55 -2.05 -6.93
N ASN A 153 12.07 -1.90 -5.71
CA ASN A 153 11.50 -1.12 -4.64
C ASN A 153 12.56 -0.19 -4.05
N LEU A 154 12.15 0.92 -3.44
CA LEU A 154 13.06 1.79 -2.70
C LEU A 154 12.76 1.71 -1.21
N LEU A 155 13.79 1.52 -0.40
CA LEU A 155 13.79 1.79 1.02
C LEU A 155 14.28 3.22 1.23
N ILE A 156 13.47 4.02 1.90
CA ILE A 156 13.71 5.45 2.11
C ILE A 156 13.72 5.70 3.61
N ARG A 157 14.80 6.28 4.12
CA ARG A 157 14.95 6.66 5.53
C ARG A 157 14.66 8.15 5.72
N SER A 158 14.63 8.60 6.97
CA SER A 158 14.40 9.99 7.37
C SER A 158 15.16 10.99 6.50
N SER A 159 14.40 11.78 5.75
CA SER A 159 14.87 12.76 4.78
C SER A 159 13.69 13.63 4.32
N GLY A 160 13.97 14.78 3.67
CA GLY A 160 12.90 15.60 3.07
C GLY A 160 12.10 14.88 1.98
N LEU A 161 12.64 13.80 1.40
CA LEU A 161 11.90 12.92 0.50
C LEU A 161 10.83 12.13 1.27
N LEU A 162 11.17 11.57 2.43
CA LEU A 162 10.22 10.88 3.28
C LEU A 162 9.10 11.81 3.74
N ASP A 163 9.43 13.05 4.12
CA ASP A 163 8.43 14.07 4.49
C ASP A 163 7.42 14.30 3.35
N GLY A 164 7.89 14.36 2.10
CA GLY A 164 7.03 14.49 0.93
C GLY A 164 6.14 13.26 0.69
N LEU A 165 6.65 12.05 0.94
CA LEU A 165 5.87 10.81 0.83
C LEU A 165 4.80 10.71 1.91
N ILE A 166 5.14 11.11 3.13
CA ILE A 166 4.20 11.22 4.25
C ILE A 166 3.10 12.21 3.91
N ALA A 167 3.45 13.42 3.45
CA ALA A 167 2.47 14.42 3.02
C ALA A 167 1.56 13.90 1.90
N THR A 168 2.11 13.14 0.96
CA THR A 168 1.34 12.49 -0.12
C THR A 168 0.33 11.49 0.45
N PHE A 169 0.72 10.67 1.42
CA PHE A 169 -0.21 9.77 2.10
C PHE A 169 -1.35 10.55 2.78
N GLU A 170 -1.04 11.57 3.57
CA GLU A 170 -2.06 12.34 4.30
C GLU A 170 -3.04 13.06 3.35
N MET A 171 -2.55 13.56 2.21
CA MET A 171 -3.40 14.13 1.16
C MET A 171 -4.34 13.08 0.56
N LEU A 172 -3.81 11.91 0.20
CA LEU A 172 -4.63 10.80 -0.31
C LEU A 172 -5.62 10.30 0.73
N TRP A 173 -5.22 10.24 2.00
CA TRP A 173 -6.06 9.86 3.12
C TRP A 173 -7.27 10.76 3.24
N ALA A 174 -7.07 12.08 3.15
CA ALA A 174 -8.14 13.06 3.18
C ALA A 174 -9.13 12.93 2.00
N LEU A 175 -8.65 12.47 0.84
CA LEU A 175 -9.47 12.23 -0.36
C LEU A 175 -10.17 10.86 -0.36
N ALA A 176 -9.60 9.90 0.36
CA ALA A 176 -10.11 8.53 0.41
C ALA A 176 -11.41 8.42 1.20
N ILE A 177 -12.30 7.55 0.76
CA ILE A 177 -13.56 7.28 1.46
C ILE A 177 -13.36 6.19 2.52
N PRO A 178 -14.06 6.24 3.66
CA PRO A 178 -14.02 5.16 4.65
C PRO A 178 -14.29 3.81 3.99
N MET A 179 -13.45 2.82 4.31
CA MET A 179 -13.70 1.44 3.89
C MET A 179 -14.99 0.97 4.57
N PRO A 180 -15.93 0.41 3.82
CA PRO A 180 -17.10 -0.25 4.38
C PRO A 180 -16.77 -1.21 5.51
N ALA A 181 -17.60 -1.24 6.56
CA ALA A 181 -17.54 -2.31 7.54
C ALA A 181 -17.89 -3.64 6.85
N LEU A 182 -16.90 -4.51 6.71
CA LEU A 182 -17.07 -5.87 6.22
C LEU A 182 -17.50 -6.71 7.43
N LEU A 183 -18.77 -7.06 7.49
CA LEU A 183 -19.28 -7.88 8.60
C LEU A 183 -18.65 -9.28 8.51
N ALA A 184 -17.97 -9.70 9.58
CA ALA A 184 -17.46 -11.06 9.71
C ALA A 184 -18.59 -12.11 9.71
N ASN A 185 -19.81 -11.72 10.09
CA ASN A 185 -21.04 -12.51 10.00
C ASN A 185 -22.23 -11.57 9.73
N GLY A 186 -23.02 -11.88 8.71
CA GLY A 186 -24.01 -10.98 8.11
C GLY A 186 -25.30 -10.77 8.89
N ASP A 187 -25.24 -10.06 10.02
CA ASP A 187 -26.44 -9.55 10.69
C ASP A 187 -26.27 -8.07 11.07
N VAL A 188 -27.17 -7.22 10.53
CA VAL A 188 -27.82 -5.99 11.10
C VAL A 188 -28.56 -5.24 9.94
N PRO A 189 -29.72 -4.58 10.20
CA PRO A 189 -30.86 -4.59 9.26
C PRO A 189 -31.14 -3.30 8.45
N ALA A 190 -32.03 -3.47 7.45
CA ALA A 190 -32.86 -2.48 6.72
C ALA A 190 -32.45 -2.06 5.28
N LEU A 191 -31.54 -2.79 4.64
CA LEU A 191 -31.62 -3.08 3.20
C LEU A 191 -31.64 -4.60 3.06
N ARG A 192 -32.27 -5.15 2.00
CA ARG A 192 -32.09 -6.59 1.71
C ARG A 192 -30.57 -6.79 1.61
N SER A 193 -29.99 -7.67 2.41
CA SER A 193 -28.52 -7.89 2.51
C SER A 193 -27.78 -7.75 1.16
N PRO A 194 -28.29 -8.27 0.03
CA PRO A 194 -27.65 -8.11 -1.27
C PRO A 194 -27.48 -6.67 -1.77
N ASP A 195 -28.42 -5.76 -1.49
CA ASP A 195 -28.39 -4.39 -2.02
C ASP A 195 -27.40 -3.52 -1.23
N ARG A 196 -27.23 -3.79 0.08
CA ARG A 196 -26.19 -3.16 0.89
C ARG A 196 -24.80 -3.57 0.37
N ASP A 197 -24.59 -4.86 0.16
CA ASP A 197 -23.32 -5.38 -0.36
C ASP A 197 -22.99 -4.82 -1.75
N ILE A 198 -23.99 -4.69 -2.62
CA ILE A 198 -23.84 -4.00 -3.91
C ILE A 198 -23.39 -2.55 -3.71
N LEU A 199 -23.98 -1.80 -2.79
CA LEU A 199 -23.60 -0.41 -2.52
C LEU A 199 -22.18 -0.27 -1.95
N LEU A 200 -21.77 -1.19 -1.07
CA LEU A 200 -20.40 -1.24 -0.55
C LEU A 200 -19.39 -1.46 -1.68
N LEU A 201 -19.68 -2.43 -2.55
CA LEU A 201 -18.84 -2.74 -3.70
C LEU A 201 -18.81 -1.58 -4.71
N LEU A 202 -19.95 -0.91 -4.97
CA LEU A 202 -20.01 0.27 -5.83
C LEU A 202 -19.24 1.47 -5.25
N ALA A 203 -19.30 1.69 -3.94
CA ALA A 203 -18.49 2.70 -3.25
C ALA A 203 -17.00 2.40 -3.41
N GLY A 204 -16.64 1.13 -3.31
CA GLY A 204 -15.32 0.60 -3.61
C GLY A 204 -14.97 0.53 -5.10
N GLY A 205 -15.76 1.10 -6.01
CA GLY A 205 -15.46 1.14 -7.44
C GLY A 205 -15.59 -0.19 -8.19
N ALA A 206 -16.18 -1.22 -7.58
CA ALA A 206 -16.37 -2.51 -8.22
C ALA A 206 -17.26 -2.42 -9.48
N THR A 207 -16.95 -3.26 -10.47
CA THR A 207 -17.73 -3.39 -11.70
C THR A 207 -18.91 -4.37 -11.52
N ASP A 208 -19.89 -4.30 -12.43
CA ASP A 208 -21.05 -5.21 -12.40
C ASP A 208 -20.63 -6.69 -12.53
N ASP A 209 -19.55 -6.99 -13.26
CA ASP A 209 -19.00 -8.35 -13.37
C ASP A 209 -18.44 -8.82 -12.03
N MET A 210 -17.65 -7.97 -11.35
CA MET A 210 -17.09 -8.26 -10.02
C MET A 210 -18.20 -8.51 -8.99
N ILE A 211 -19.20 -7.63 -8.97
CA ILE A 211 -20.36 -7.76 -8.08
C ILE A 211 -21.12 -9.07 -8.36
N SER A 212 -21.30 -9.44 -9.64
CA SER A 212 -21.98 -10.68 -10.01
C SER A 212 -21.26 -11.93 -9.49
N ARG A 213 -19.94 -11.99 -9.64
CA ARG A 213 -19.11 -13.10 -9.18
C ARG A 213 -19.12 -13.20 -7.65
N ARG A 214 -18.89 -12.07 -6.97
CA ARG A 214 -18.80 -12.01 -5.50
C ARG A 214 -20.10 -12.43 -4.82
N LEU A 215 -21.23 -11.92 -5.30
CA LEU A 215 -22.54 -12.21 -4.71
C LEU A 215 -23.18 -13.48 -5.28
N ARG A 216 -22.50 -14.18 -6.20
CA ARG A 216 -22.99 -15.38 -6.89
C ARG A 216 -24.38 -15.18 -7.52
N ILE A 217 -24.58 -14.02 -8.15
CA ILE A 217 -25.82 -13.65 -8.85
C ILE A 217 -25.55 -13.42 -10.33
N SER A 218 -26.57 -13.58 -11.19
CA SER A 218 -26.39 -13.40 -12.63
C SER A 218 -26.09 -11.93 -12.99
N PRO A 219 -25.30 -11.67 -14.06
CA PRO A 219 -24.99 -10.31 -14.52
C PRO A 219 -26.23 -9.44 -14.76
N ARG A 220 -27.30 -10.04 -15.30
CA ARG A 220 -28.60 -9.38 -15.50
C ARG A 220 -29.23 -8.95 -14.17
N THR A 221 -29.10 -9.77 -13.12
CA THR A 221 -29.59 -9.43 -11.78
C THR A 221 -28.77 -8.31 -11.17
N THR A 222 -27.44 -8.36 -11.31
CA THR A 222 -26.54 -7.29 -10.87
C THR A 222 -26.90 -5.96 -11.52
N GLN A 223 -26.94 -5.91 -12.85
CA GLN A 223 -27.27 -4.68 -13.59
C GLN A 223 -28.63 -4.10 -13.18
N ARG A 224 -29.65 -4.97 -13.03
CA ARG A 224 -30.99 -4.54 -12.58
C ARG A 224 -30.93 -3.92 -11.19
N ARG A 225 -30.23 -4.55 -10.24
CA ARG A 225 -30.11 -4.06 -8.85
C ARG A 225 -29.28 -2.78 -8.76
N VAL A 226 -28.11 -2.73 -9.42
CA VAL A 226 -27.25 -1.53 -9.50
C VAL A 226 -28.03 -0.35 -10.05
N ARG A 227 -28.78 -0.55 -11.15
CA ARG A 227 -29.62 0.50 -11.74
C ARG A 227 -30.69 1.01 -10.76
N ALA A 228 -31.40 0.10 -10.09
CA ALA A 228 -32.41 0.48 -9.09
C ALA A 228 -31.81 1.24 -7.90
N LEU A 229 -30.63 0.84 -7.45
CA LEU A 229 -29.90 1.51 -6.37
C LEU A 229 -29.42 2.90 -6.78
N MET A 230 -28.85 3.04 -7.98
CA MET A 230 -28.43 4.32 -8.53
C MET A 230 -29.62 5.28 -8.69
N GLU A 231 -30.76 4.79 -9.17
CA GLU A 231 -31.99 5.57 -9.31
C GLU A 231 -32.51 6.04 -7.95
N ALA A 232 -32.60 5.15 -6.96
CA ALA A 232 -33.04 5.49 -5.62
C ALA A 232 -32.10 6.50 -4.90
N LEU A 233 -30.80 6.46 -5.24
CA LEU A 233 -29.80 7.37 -4.71
C LEU A 233 -29.68 8.68 -5.51
N GLY A 234 -30.32 8.79 -6.67
CA GLY A 234 -30.16 9.93 -7.59
C GLY A 234 -28.72 10.05 -8.12
N ALA A 235 -28.02 8.93 -8.25
CA ALA A 235 -26.63 8.88 -8.67
C ALA A 235 -26.50 8.67 -10.19
N GLN A 236 -25.64 9.46 -10.83
CA GLN A 236 -25.32 9.33 -12.26
C GLN A 236 -24.08 8.47 -12.51
N THR A 237 -23.23 8.29 -11.50
CA THR A 237 -22.08 7.39 -11.55
C THR A 237 -22.12 6.38 -10.41
N ARG A 238 -21.48 5.22 -10.61
CA ARG A 238 -21.37 4.15 -9.59
C ARG A 238 -20.69 4.66 -8.31
N PHE A 239 -19.62 5.44 -8.49
CA PHE A 239 -18.93 6.11 -7.38
C PHE A 239 -19.85 7.09 -6.65
N GLN A 240 -20.62 7.91 -7.36
CA GLN A 240 -21.62 8.80 -6.75
C GLN A 240 -22.67 8.00 -5.96
N ALA A 241 -23.08 6.81 -6.44
CA ALA A 241 -24.01 5.95 -5.74
C ALA A 241 -23.43 5.51 -4.39
N GLY A 242 -22.16 5.06 -4.37
CA GLY A 242 -21.48 4.73 -3.13
C GLY A 242 -21.37 5.90 -2.14
N VAL A 243 -20.96 7.08 -2.62
CA VAL A 243 -20.87 8.29 -1.79
C VAL A 243 -22.23 8.72 -1.23
N GLN A 244 -23.29 8.66 -2.04
CA GLN A 244 -24.65 9.00 -1.60
C GLN A 244 -25.20 7.97 -0.61
N ALA A 245 -24.90 6.68 -0.81
CA ALA A 245 -25.30 5.62 0.11
C ALA A 245 -24.70 5.85 1.51
N ALA A 246 -23.41 6.17 1.59
CA ALA A 246 -22.73 6.49 2.85
C ALA A 246 -23.34 7.73 3.53
N ARG A 247 -23.54 8.82 2.78
CA ARG A 247 -24.16 10.06 3.31
C ARG A 247 -25.57 9.83 3.86
N ARG A 248 -26.34 8.94 3.24
CA ARG A 248 -27.69 8.58 3.68
C ARG A 248 -27.72 7.46 4.73
N ARG A 249 -26.55 7.00 5.19
CA ARG A 249 -26.40 5.86 6.14
C ARG A 249 -27.10 4.59 5.67
N TRP A 250 -27.10 4.34 4.36
CA TRP A 250 -27.50 3.06 3.79
C TRP A 250 -26.40 2.01 3.96
N ILE A 251 -25.17 2.48 4.10
CA ILE A 251 -23.96 1.71 4.32
C ILE A 251 -23.11 2.34 5.40
#